data_AF-A0A8T0CZX5-F1
#
_entry.id   AF-A0A8T0CZX5-F1
#
_cell.length_a   1.000
_cell.length_b   1.000
_cell.length_c   1.000
_cell.angle_alpha   90.00
_cell.angle_beta   90.00
_cell.angle_gamma   90.00
#
_symmetry.space_group_name_H-M   'P 1'
#
loop_
_entity.id
_entity.type
_entity.pdbx_description
1 polymer ?
#
loop_
_entity_poly.entity_id
_entity_poly.type
_entity_poly.pdbx_seq_one_letter_code
_entity_poly.pdbx_strand_id
1 'polypeptide(L)'
;MKWEIAGVRCGFYKTLPPNKMLSKVIEQSGVVEALGLTYRNIPAVVTTAVGQMAISKGRQGREAQNIVRVYLANLRLKEVGTDVLIAAYEPILINPLSESARTVGAGLTAPASQSGYMPMAEVFKHAVSSFKVNDWSLFGSSA
;
A
#
# COMPACT_ATOMS: atom_id res chain seq x y z
N MET A 1 -25.26 2.50 -7.26
CA MET A 1 -24.57 1.25 -6.87
C MET A 1 -23.57 1.62 -5.79
N LYS A 2 -23.67 0.97 -4.64
CA LYS A 2 -23.12 1.40 -3.34
C LYS A 2 -21.63 1.07 -3.27
N TRP A 3 -20.77 2.06 -3.08
CA TRP A 3 -19.34 1.84 -2.80
C TRP A 3 -19.18 1.61 -1.30
N GLU A 4 -18.71 0.43 -0.92
CA GLU A 4 -18.44 0.09 0.47
C GLU A 4 -16.92 0.12 0.71
N ILE A 5 -16.52 0.96 1.67
CA ILE A 5 -15.15 1.18 2.10
C ILE A 5 -14.80 0.08 3.11
N ALA A 6 -14.01 -0.91 2.69
CA ALA A 6 -13.19 -1.75 3.58
C ALA A 6 -12.34 -2.69 2.71
N GLY A 7 -11.02 -2.55 2.75
CA GLY A 7 -10.16 -3.52 2.09
C GLY A 7 -8.71 -3.10 2.02
N VAL A 8 -7.96 -3.34 3.09
CA VAL A 8 -6.54 -3.68 2.96
C VAL A 8 -6.49 -4.97 2.12
N ARG A 9 -6.38 -4.84 0.81
CA ARG A 9 -6.22 -5.99 -0.09
C ARG A 9 -4.75 -6.36 -0.16
N CYS A 10 -4.42 -7.55 0.30
CA CYS A 10 -3.24 -8.27 -0.15
C CYS A 10 -3.43 -8.60 -1.64
N GLY A 11 -3.01 -7.69 -2.51
CA GLY A 11 -3.02 -7.90 -3.95
C GLY A 11 -1.75 -8.62 -4.39
N PHE A 12 -1.88 -9.86 -4.87
CA PHE A 12 -0.82 -10.50 -5.66
C PHE A 12 -0.68 -9.77 -7.00
N TYR A 13 0.04 -8.66 -7.03
CA TYR A 13 0.64 -8.21 -8.27
C TYR A 13 1.79 -9.18 -8.54
N LYS A 14 1.61 -10.02 -9.57
CA LYS A 14 2.70 -10.87 -10.09
C LYS A 14 3.92 -9.96 -10.26
N THR A 15 5.01 -10.25 -9.56
CA THR A 15 6.28 -9.55 -9.72
C THR A 15 6.63 -9.59 -11.20
N LEU A 16 6.43 -8.47 -11.89
CA LEU A 16 6.86 -8.33 -13.27
C LEU A 16 8.39 -8.41 -13.26
N PRO A 17 9.02 -9.07 -14.25
CA PRO A 17 10.48 -9.08 -14.34
C PRO A 17 10.98 -7.62 -14.29
N PRO A 18 12.14 -7.34 -13.65
CA PRO A 18 12.61 -5.98 -13.35
C PRO A 18 12.65 -5.04 -14.58
N ASN A 19 12.73 -5.59 -15.79
CA ASN A 19 12.69 -4.85 -17.06
C ASN A 19 11.28 -4.41 -17.55
N LYS A 20 10.18 -4.73 -16.83
CA LYS A 20 8.80 -4.39 -17.21
C LYS A 20 8.08 -3.44 -16.25
N MET A 21 8.67 -3.15 -15.09
CA MET A 21 8.07 -2.28 -14.08
C MET A 21 8.90 -1.00 -13.97
N LEU A 22 8.38 0.12 -14.47
CA LEU A 22 8.99 1.41 -14.19
C LEU A 22 8.55 1.81 -12.78
N SER A 23 9.48 1.80 -11.83
CA SER A 23 9.20 2.22 -10.46
C SER A 23 10.10 3.39 -10.08
N LYS A 24 9.51 4.41 -9.45
CA LYS A 24 10.21 5.59 -8.96
C LYS A 24 9.84 5.79 -7.50
N VAL A 25 10.83 5.75 -6.61
CA VAL A 25 10.65 6.20 -5.23
C VAL A 25 10.54 7.73 -5.23
N ILE A 26 9.51 8.23 -4.58
CA ILE A 26 9.23 9.67 -4.45
C ILE A 26 9.72 10.14 -3.08
N GLU A 27 9.39 9.39 -2.02
CA GLU A 27 9.69 9.73 -0.65
C GLU A 27 10.02 8.45 0.13
N GLN A 28 10.93 8.56 1.10
CA GLN A 28 11.21 7.51 2.05
C GLN A 28 11.48 8.15 3.41
N SER A 29 10.85 7.62 4.46
CA SER A 29 11.12 8.06 5.82
C SER A 29 12.37 7.41 6.39
N GLY A 30 12.94 8.04 7.41
CA GLY A 30 13.84 7.36 8.34
C GLY A 30 13.13 6.24 9.11
N VAL A 31 13.92 5.56 9.92
CA VAL A 31 13.48 4.54 10.87
C VAL A 31 12.90 5.23 12.10
N VAL A 32 11.63 4.95 12.42
CA VAL A 32 10.93 5.57 13.57
C VAL A 32 10.49 4.48 14.55
N GLU A 33 10.70 4.68 15.84
CA GLU A 33 10.17 3.79 16.87
C GLU A 33 8.70 4.10 17.16
N ALA A 34 7.85 3.07 17.12
CA ALA A 34 6.44 3.17 17.46
C ALA A 34 6.25 2.80 18.94
N LEU A 35 6.40 3.78 19.82
CA LEU A 35 6.24 3.59 21.27
C LEU A 35 4.83 3.09 21.68
N GLY A 36 3.81 3.35 20.86
CA GLY A 36 2.45 2.84 21.07
C GLY A 36 2.23 1.40 20.61
N LEU A 37 3.23 0.77 19.97
CA LEU A 37 3.19 -0.58 19.44
C LEU A 37 4.35 -1.40 20.03
N THR A 38 4.19 -1.75 21.30
CA THR A 38 5.22 -2.41 22.11
C THR A 38 4.78 -3.78 22.60
N TYR A 39 5.68 -4.75 22.57
CA TYR A 39 5.52 -6.05 23.23
C TYR A 39 6.73 -6.29 24.13
N ARG A 40 6.50 -6.73 25.38
CA ARG A 40 7.56 -6.95 26.38
C ARG A 40 8.55 -5.76 26.52
N ASN A 41 8.03 -4.54 26.48
CA ASN A 41 8.78 -3.27 26.54
C ASN A 41 9.71 -2.98 25.34
N ILE A 42 9.59 -3.72 24.25
CA ILE A 42 10.37 -3.47 23.03
C ILE A 42 9.45 -2.85 21.98
N PRO A 43 9.72 -1.60 21.55
CA PRO A 43 8.91 -0.93 20.55
C PRO A 43 9.13 -1.52 19.17
N ALA A 44 8.04 -1.58 18.41
CA ALA A 44 8.12 -1.84 16.98
C ALA A 44 8.85 -0.70 16.27
N VAL A 45 9.41 -1.02 15.10
CA VAL A 45 10.08 -0.05 14.24
C VAL A 45 9.27 0.12 12.97
N VAL A 46 9.06 1.36 12.56
CA VAL A 46 8.28 1.72 11.37
C VAL A 46 9.17 2.43 10.37
N THR A 47 9.11 1.97 9.13
CA THR A 47 9.66 2.68 7.96
C THR A 47 8.56 2.86 6.94
N THR A 48 8.54 4.00 6.26
CA THR A 48 7.54 4.31 5.23
C THR A 48 8.22 4.74 3.94
N ALA A 49 7.57 4.48 2.81
CA ALA A 49 8.00 4.94 1.50
C ALA A 49 6.79 5.22 0.61
N VAL A 50 6.92 6.23 -0.23
CA VAL A 50 5.96 6.55 -1.28
C VAL A 50 6.67 6.41 -2.61
N GLY A 51 6.07 5.66 -3.52
CA GLY A 51 6.58 5.47 -4.87
C GLY A 51 5.49 5.60 -5.92
N GLN A 52 5.90 5.61 -7.17
CA GLN A 52 5.04 5.51 -8.32
C GLN A 52 5.47 4.33 -9.19
N MET A 53 4.50 3.58 -9.67
CA MET A 53 4.70 2.36 -10.43
C MET A 53 3.91 2.43 -11.74
N ALA A 54 4.56 2.02 -12.83
CA ALA A 54 3.93 1.71 -14.10
C ALA A 54 3.66 0.20 -14.18
N ILE A 55 2.38 -0.20 -14.22
CA ILE A 55 1.93 -1.59 -14.06
C ILE A 55 1.12 -2.01 -15.28
N SER A 56 1.54 -3.09 -15.96
CA SER A 56 0.72 -3.78 -16.96
C SER A 56 0.26 -5.15 -16.43
N LYS A 57 -0.91 -5.62 -16.85
CA LYS A 57 -1.44 -6.94 -16.44
C LYS A 57 -1.14 -8.01 -17.49
N GLY A 58 -0.99 -9.27 -17.07
CA GLY A 58 -0.91 -10.43 -17.97
C GLY A 58 0.14 -10.33 -19.08
N ARG A 59 -0.29 -10.54 -20.34
CA ARG A 59 0.54 -10.40 -21.54
C ARG A 59 0.48 -9.01 -22.17
N GLN A 60 -0.05 -8.01 -21.45
CA GLN A 60 -0.15 -6.66 -21.97
C GLN A 60 1.25 -6.02 -22.07
N GLY A 61 1.48 -5.33 -23.20
CA GLY A 61 2.73 -4.62 -23.48
C GLY A 61 2.90 -3.38 -22.61
N ARG A 62 4.06 -2.72 -22.75
CA ARG A 62 4.38 -1.46 -22.06
C ARG A 62 3.35 -0.36 -22.35
N GLU A 63 2.81 -0.35 -23.56
CA GLU A 63 1.79 0.61 -24.03
C GLU A 63 0.46 0.54 -23.27
N ALA A 64 0.23 -0.49 -22.44
CA ALA A 64 -0.98 -0.68 -21.64
C ALA A 64 -0.73 -0.47 -20.14
N GLN A 65 0.39 0.14 -19.75
CA GLN A 65 0.74 0.37 -18.35
C GLN A 65 -0.15 1.43 -17.70
N ASN A 66 -0.73 1.09 -16.56
CA ASN A 66 -1.37 2.02 -15.64
C ASN A 66 -0.33 2.67 -14.74
N ILE A 67 -0.55 3.92 -14.37
CA ILE A 67 0.30 4.63 -13.40
C ILE A 67 -0.42 4.66 -12.06
N VAL A 68 0.27 4.16 -11.03
CA VAL A 68 -0.27 4.03 -9.67
C VAL A 68 0.76 4.59 -8.69
N ARG A 69 0.31 5.44 -7.77
CA ARG A 69 1.09 5.82 -6.59
C ARG A 69 0.87 4.78 -5.51
N VAL A 70 1.95 4.37 -4.86
CA VAL A 70 1.96 3.32 -3.84
C VAL A 70 2.58 3.89 -2.57
N TYR A 71 1.85 3.76 -1.46
CA TYR A 71 2.31 4.09 -0.13
C TYR A 71 2.58 2.78 0.60
N LEU A 72 3.78 2.61 1.15
CA LEU A 72 4.21 1.41 1.85
C LEU A 72 4.68 1.78 3.26
N ALA A 73 4.25 1.02 4.26
CA ALA A 73 4.84 1.06 5.60
C ALA A 73 5.23 -0.35 6.02
N ASN A 74 6.47 -0.52 6.45
CA ASN A 74 6.92 -1.74 7.11
C ASN A 74 6.98 -1.50 8.62
N LEU A 75 6.15 -2.22 9.37
CA LEU A 75 6.12 -2.22 10.82
C LEU A 75 6.78 -3.51 11.31
N ARG A 76 8.03 -3.42 11.75
CA ARG A 76 8.81 -4.52 12.31
C ARG A 76 8.44 -4.74 13.77
N LEU A 77 7.75 -5.84 14.05
CA LEU A 77 7.46 -6.34 15.39
C LEU A 77 8.63 -7.24 15.85
N LYS A 78 9.71 -6.61 16.33
CA LYS A 78 11.01 -7.25 16.60
C LYS A 78 10.91 -8.53 17.44
N GLU A 79 10.21 -8.46 18.57
CA GLU A 79 10.12 -9.55 19.55
C GLU A 79 9.43 -10.80 19.03
N VAL A 80 8.51 -10.64 18.09
CA VAL A 80 7.74 -11.75 17.51
C VAL A 80 8.24 -12.09 16.10
N GLY A 81 9.40 -11.56 15.71
CA GLY A 81 10.05 -11.85 14.43
C GLY A 81 9.21 -11.55 13.20
N THR A 82 8.20 -10.68 13.31
CA THR A 82 7.18 -10.47 12.28
C THR A 82 7.26 -9.06 11.69
N ASP A 83 7.01 -8.95 10.39
CA ASP A 83 6.74 -7.68 9.72
C ASP A 83 5.27 -7.56 9.37
N VAL A 84 4.73 -6.36 9.57
CA VAL A 84 3.44 -5.97 9.00
C VAL A 84 3.69 -4.96 7.90
N LEU A 85 3.36 -5.33 6.66
CA LEU A 85 3.42 -4.45 5.51
C LEU A 85 2.04 -3.84 5.24
N ILE A 86 1.91 -2.53 5.41
CA ILE A 86 0.72 -1.79 5.01
C ILE A 86 0.99 -1.20 3.63
N ALA A 87 0.15 -1.54 2.65
CA ALA A 87 0.22 -1.02 1.29
C ALA A 87 -1.09 -0.33 0.92
N ALA A 88 -0.98 0.90 0.42
CA ALA A 88 -2.11 1.65 -0.12
C ALA A 88 -1.81 2.07 -1.56
N TYR A 89 -2.80 1.94 -2.44
CA TYR A 89 -2.68 2.20 -3.86
C TYR A 89 -3.61 3.33 -4.26
N GLU A 90 -3.06 4.35 -4.89
CA GLU A 90 -3.79 5.47 -5.47
C GLU A 90 -3.54 5.47 -6.98
N PRO A 91 -4.54 5.08 -7.80
CA PRO A 91 -4.46 5.22 -9.24
C PRO A 91 -4.18 6.69 -9.62
N ILE A 92 -3.38 6.91 -10.67
CA ILE A 92 -3.14 8.23 -11.27
C ILE A 92 -3.67 8.25 -12.71
N LEU A 93 -3.36 7.19 -13.47
CA LEU A 93 -3.75 7.06 -14.87
C LEU A 93 -4.13 5.61 -15.17
N ILE A 94 -5.34 5.42 -15.68
CA ILE A 94 -5.77 4.15 -16.26
C ILE A 94 -5.60 4.24 -17.78
N ASN A 95 -4.70 3.42 -18.32
CA ASN A 95 -4.44 3.39 -19.75
C ASN A 95 -5.63 2.76 -20.50
N PRO A 96 -6.12 3.36 -21.61
CA PRO A 96 -7.22 2.82 -22.41
C PRO A 96 -6.99 1.39 -22.92
N LEU A 97 -5.74 1.02 -23.18
CA LEU A 97 -5.35 -0.31 -23.63
C LEU A 97 -5.23 -1.32 -22.47
N SER A 98 -5.30 -0.86 -21.22
CA SER A 98 -5.26 -1.73 -20.05
C SER A 98 -6.56 -2.52 -19.90
N GLU A 99 -6.47 -3.74 -19.37
CA GLU A 99 -7.66 -4.55 -19.10
C GLU A 99 -8.59 -3.86 -18.09
N SER A 100 -8.00 -3.10 -17.16
CA SER A 100 -8.73 -2.39 -16.11
C SER A 100 -9.63 -1.28 -16.67
N ALA A 101 -9.27 -0.67 -17.81
CA ALA A 101 -10.06 0.38 -18.44
C ALA A 101 -11.50 -0.06 -18.74
N ARG A 102 -11.71 -1.35 -19.05
CA ARG A 102 -13.03 -1.91 -19.32
C ARG A 102 -13.95 -1.93 -18.09
N THR A 103 -13.38 -1.92 -16.89
CA THR A 103 -14.12 -2.04 -15.63
C THR A 103 -14.26 -0.69 -14.93
N VAL A 104 -13.19 0.11 -14.89
CA VAL A 104 -13.16 1.36 -14.12
C VAL A 104 -13.11 2.62 -14.97
N GLY A 105 -13.16 2.48 -16.30
CA GLY A 105 -12.95 3.58 -17.23
C GLY A 105 -11.47 3.90 -17.44
N ALA A 106 -11.16 4.49 -18.60
CA ALA A 106 -9.82 4.97 -18.92
C ALA A 106 -9.65 6.46 -18.59
N GLY A 107 -8.40 6.89 -18.44
CA GLY A 107 -8.04 8.29 -18.28
C GLY A 107 -7.40 8.61 -16.94
N LEU A 108 -7.21 9.92 -16.71
CA LEU A 108 -6.73 10.44 -15.44
C LEU A 108 -7.78 10.23 -14.37
N THR A 109 -7.34 9.73 -13.23
CA THR A 109 -8.24 9.48 -12.11
C THR A 109 -8.42 10.75 -11.29
N ALA A 110 -9.67 11.08 -10.96
CA ALA A 110 -9.97 12.20 -10.09
C ALA A 110 -9.41 11.93 -8.68
N PRO A 111 -8.73 12.91 -8.05
CA PRO A 111 -8.34 12.82 -6.65
C PRO A 111 -9.53 12.51 -5.74
N ALA A 112 -9.32 11.68 -4.72
CA ALA A 112 -10.37 11.29 -3.77
C ALA A 112 -11.06 12.50 -3.12
N SER A 113 -10.30 13.57 -2.83
CA SER A 113 -10.79 14.82 -2.25
C SER A 113 -11.85 15.52 -3.11
N GLN A 114 -11.77 15.40 -4.44
CA GLN A 114 -12.77 15.98 -5.36
C GLN A 114 -14.10 15.23 -5.31
N SER A 115 -14.07 13.97 -4.88
CA SER A 115 -15.26 13.12 -4.71
C SER A 115 -15.76 13.09 -3.26
N GLY A 116 -15.23 13.96 -2.38
CA GLY A 116 -15.60 14.03 -0.96
C GLY A 116 -15.05 12.89 -0.10
N TYR A 117 -14.06 12.13 -0.59
CA TYR A 117 -13.40 11.06 0.15
C TYR A 117 -12.03 11.52 0.68
N MET A 118 -11.59 10.88 1.77
CA MET A 118 -10.27 11.10 2.35
C MET A 118 -9.17 10.73 1.34
N PRO A 119 -8.16 11.60 1.10
CA PRO A 119 -7.01 11.28 0.26
C PRO A 119 -6.29 10.02 0.72
N MET A 120 -5.76 9.24 -0.21
CA MET A 120 -5.11 7.96 0.13
C MET A 120 -3.89 8.14 1.03
N ALA A 121 -3.18 9.25 0.90
CA ALA A 121 -2.08 9.62 1.80
C ALA A 121 -2.54 9.75 3.27
N GLU A 122 -3.72 10.33 3.50
CA GLU A 122 -4.30 10.48 4.83
C GLU A 122 -4.83 9.15 5.36
N VAL A 123 -5.50 8.36 4.51
CA VAL A 123 -5.93 7.00 4.86
C VAL A 123 -4.73 6.15 5.28
N PHE A 124 -3.64 6.20 4.50
CA PHE A 124 -2.41 5.50 4.79
C PHE A 124 -1.78 5.96 6.10
N LYS A 125 -1.61 7.27 6.29
CA LYS A 125 -1.08 7.84 7.54
C LYS A 125 -1.92 7.41 8.75
N HIS A 126 -3.25 7.45 8.61
CA HIS A 126 -4.15 7.02 9.66
C HIS A 126 -3.93 5.55 9.98
N ALA A 127 -3.98 4.67 8.97
CA ALA A 127 -3.78 3.22 9.14
C ALA A 127 -2.46 2.86 9.82
N VAL A 128 -1.35 3.55 9.46
CA VAL A 128 -0.05 3.34 10.10
C VAL A 128 -0.06 3.83 11.55
N SER A 129 -0.60 5.03 11.81
CA SER A 129 -0.60 5.63 13.15
C SER A 129 -1.56 4.97 14.13
N SER A 130 -2.62 4.33 13.63
CA SER A 130 -3.65 3.67 14.44
C SER A 130 -3.45 2.16 14.55
N PHE A 131 -2.42 1.61 13.91
CA PHE A 131 -2.16 0.17 13.94
C PHE A 131 -1.83 -0.28 15.38
N LYS A 132 -2.55 -1.31 15.84
CA LYS A 132 -2.38 -1.90 17.16
C LYS A 132 -2.51 -3.41 17.06
N VAL A 133 -1.70 -4.13 17.82
CA VAL A 133 -1.92 -5.55 18.10
C VAL A 133 -2.74 -5.62 19.37
N ASN A 134 -3.99 -6.08 19.26
CA ASN A 134 -4.88 -6.24 20.41
C ASN A 134 -4.63 -7.57 21.15
N ASP A 135 -4.20 -8.60 20.42
CA ASP A 135 -3.88 -9.91 20.96
C ASP A 135 -2.53 -10.38 20.41
N TRP A 136 -1.52 -10.41 21.27
CA TRP A 136 -0.17 -10.83 20.91
C TRP A 136 -0.01 -12.36 20.84
N SER A 137 -0.98 -13.13 21.34
CA SER A 137 -0.95 -14.59 21.23
C SER A 137 -1.06 -15.09 19.79
N LEU A 138 -1.51 -14.23 18.87
CA LEU A 138 -1.52 -14.46 17.43
C LEU A 138 -0.14 -14.82 16.85
N PHE A 139 0.95 -14.36 17.49
CA PHE A 139 2.31 -14.64 17.06
C PHE A 139 2.93 -15.87 17.73
N GLY A 140 2.11 -16.66 18.42
CA GLY A 140 2.52 -17.85 19.16
C GLY A 140 2.50 -17.61 20.67
N SER A 141 2.06 -18.62 21.39
CA SER A 141 2.09 -18.68 22.84
C SER A 141 3.54 -18.84 23.32
N SER A 142 4.17 -17.74 23.73
CA SER A 142 5.28 -17.81 24.68
C SER A 142 4.78 -17.32 26.04
N ALA A 143 4.14 -18.26 26.76
CA ALA A 143 4.12 -18.22 28.21
C ALA A 143 5.55 -18.43 28.73
#